data_AF-A0A2V6DA97-F1
#
_entry.id   AF-A0A2V6DA97-F1
#
_cell.length_a   1.000
_cell.length_b   1.000
_cell.length_c   1.000
_cell.angle_alpha   90.00
_cell.angle_beta   90.00
_cell.angle_gamma   90.00
#
_symmetry.space_group_name_H-M   'P 1'
#
loop_
_entity.id
_entity.type
_entity.pdbx_description
1 polymer ?
#
loop_
_entity_poly.entity_id
_entity_poly.type
_entity_poly.pdbx_seq_one_letter_code
_entity_poly.pdbx_strand_id
1 'polypeptide(L)' 'MAWVYILRGVRRYYIGATENLSRRMAKHRRGSNHTTLRFGAEVVLVAAKQLPS' A
#
# COMPACT_ATOMS: atom_id res chain seq x y z
N MET A 1 -13.12 10.11 2.97
CA MET A 1 -12.20 10.56 1.90
C MET A 1 -11.41 9.37 1.40
N ALA A 2 -11.51 9.07 0.12
CA ALA A 2 -10.82 7.93 -0.48
C ALA A 2 -9.36 8.28 -0.81
N TRP A 3 -8.48 7.28 -0.77
CA TRP A 3 -7.09 7.38 -1.20
C TRP A 3 -6.83 6.34 -2.28
N VAL A 4 -6.08 6.73 -3.30
CA VAL A 4 -5.39 5.81 -4.22
C VAL A 4 -3.90 5.92 -3.96
N TYR A 5 -3.22 4.79 -3.84
CA TYR A 5 -1.80 4.75 -3.50
C TYR A 5 -1.04 3.69 -4.31
N ILE A 6 0.25 3.91 -4.46
CA ILE A 6 1.18 3.02 -5.15
C ILE A 6 2.26 2.58 -4.15
N LEU A 7 2.44 1.27 -4.04
CA LEU A 7 3.53 0.64 -3.31
C LEU A 7 4.56 0.09 -4.30
N ARG A 8 5.84 0.23 -3.95
CA ARG A 8 6.96 -0.44 -4.61
C ARG A 8 7.44 -1.56 -3.71
N GLY A 9 7.45 -2.79 -4.25
CA GLY A 9 8.19 -3.92 -3.69
C GLY A 9 9.42 -4.22 -4.51
N VAL A 10 10.12 -5.30 -4.17
CA VAL A 10 11.41 -5.67 -4.78
C VAL A 10 11.31 -5.89 -6.30
N ARG A 11 10.21 -6.45 -6.81
CA ARG A 11 10.07 -6.82 -8.24
C ARG A 11 8.85 -6.21 -8.94
N ARG A 12 7.96 -5.53 -8.21
CA ARG A 12 6.66 -5.09 -8.75
C ARG A 12 6.08 -3.92 -7.98
N TYR A 13 5.20 -3.19 -8.66
CA TYR A 13 4.37 -2.17 -8.06
C TYR A 13 2.99 -2.75 -7.71
N TYR A 14 2.35 -2.17 -6.71
CA TYR A 14 0.96 -2.45 -6.37
C TYR A 14 0.20 -1.14 -6.24
N ILE A 15 -0.96 -1.08 -6.88
CA ILE A 15 -1.89 0.04 -6.77
C ILE A 15 -3.04 -0.42 -5.91
N GLY A 16 -3.41 0.40 -4.92
CA GLY A 16 -4.53 0.10 -4.03
C GLY A 16 -5.36 1.34 -3.73
N ALA A 17 -6.57 1.10 -3.25
CA ALA A 17 -7.45 2.12 -2.72
C ALA A 17 -7.83 1.83 -1.25
N THR A 18 -8.06 2.88 -0.47
CA THR A 18 -8.45 2.77 0.95
C THR A 18 -9.02 4.09 1.45
N GLU A 19 -9.90 4.06 2.45
CA GLU A 19 -10.34 5.28 3.13
C GLU A 19 -9.36 5.71 4.23
N ASN A 20 -8.60 4.75 4.79
CA ASN A 20 -7.61 5.01 5.82
C ASN A 20 -6.24 4.52 5.35
N LEU A 21 -5.40 5.46 4.89
CA LEU A 21 -4.08 5.17 4.35
C LEU A 21 -3.12 4.66 5.42
N SER A 22 -3.04 5.33 6.57
CA SER A 22 -2.12 4.97 7.66
C SER A 22 -2.37 3.55 8.19
N ARG A 23 -3.63 3.20 8.46
CA ARG A 23 -4.02 1.84 8.88
C ARG A 23 -3.66 0.81 7.82
N ARG A 24 -3.85 1.14 6.54
CA ARG A 24 -3.52 0.24 5.42
C ARG A 24 -2.01 0.03 5.29
N MET A 25 -1.20 1.08 5.44
CA MET A 25 0.27 0.98 5.42
C MET A 25 0.80 0.12 6.56
N ALA A 26 0.24 0.28 7.77
CA ALA A 26 0.60 -0.57 8.90
C ALA A 26 0.30 -2.06 8.64
N LYS A 27 -0.82 -2.38 7.99
CA LYS A 27 -1.16 -3.76 7.60
C LYS A 27 -0.16 -4.33 6.59
N HIS A 28 0.26 -3.55 5.60
CA HIS A 28 1.24 -4.00 4.61
C HIS A 28 2.62 -4.25 5.24
N ARG A 29 3.08 -3.35 6.13
CA ARG A 29 4.36 -3.51 6.84
C ARG A 29 4.40 -4.72 7.78
N ARG A 30 3.27 -5.05 8.42
CA ARG A 30 3.17 -6.23 9.29
C ARG A 30 3.14 -7.56 8.52
N GLY A 31 3.15 -7.55 7.19
CA GLY A 31 3.13 -8.77 6.38
C GLY A 31 1.83 -9.57 6.45
N SER A 32 0.78 -9.05 7.11
CA SER A 32 -0.46 -9.80 7.40
C SER A 32 -1.39 -9.98 6.19
N ASN A 33 -1.00 -9.52 5.00
CA ASN A 33 -1.78 -9.66 3.77
C ASN A 33 -1.04 -10.58 2.78
N HIS A 34 -1.71 -11.66 2.37
CA HIS A 34 -1.21 -12.67 1.42
C HIS A 34 -0.70 -12.07 0.09
N THR A 35 -1.26 -10.94 -0.34
CA THR A 35 -0.86 -10.22 -1.56
C THR A 35 0.45 -9.42 -1.42
N THR A 36 0.79 -8.98 -0.20
CA THR A 36 2.03 -8.23 0.10
C THR A 36 3.19 -9.08 0.61
N LEU A 37 2.96 -10.33 1.04
CA LEU A 37 4.04 -11.26 1.41
C LEU A 37 5.07 -11.45 0.27
N ARG A 38 4.58 -11.38 -0.98
CA ARG A 38 5.39 -11.45 -2.20
C ARG A 38 6.03 -10.10 -2.62
N PHE A 39 5.91 -9.04 -1.81
CA PHE A 39 6.58 -7.75 -2.08
C PHE A 39 8.06 -7.74 -1.67
N GLY A 40 8.50 -8.76 -0.91
CA GLY A 40 9.86 -8.84 -0.37
C GLY A 40 9.99 -8.13 0.97
N ALA A 41 11.22 -8.02 1.49
CA ALA A 41 11.51 -7.47 2.82
C ALA A 41 11.19 -5.98 2.96
N GLU A 42 11.05 -5.25 1.84
CA GLU A 42 10.82 -3.81 1.84
C GLU A 42 9.57 -3.42 1.04
N VAL A 43 8.70 -2.64 1.68
CA VAL A 43 7.49 -2.06 1.08
C VAL A 43 7.56 -0.55 1.23
N VAL A 44 7.78 0.13 0.10
CA VAL A 44 7.90 1.59 0.04
C VAL A 44 6.62 2.20 -0.53
N LEU A 45 6.06 3.18 0.16
CA LEU A 45 4.99 4.01 -0.39
C LEU A 45 5.62 5.04 -1.33
N VAL A 46 5.37 4.91 -2.63
CA VAL A 46 5.95 5.80 -3.66
C VAL A 46 5.03 6.94 -4.04
N ALA A 47 3.72 6.72 -3.99
CA ALA A 47 2.74 7.77 -4.25
C ALA A 47 1.44 7.52 -3.48
N ALA A 48 0.78 8.59 -3.07
CA ALA A 48 -0.58 8.56 -2.56
C ALA A 48 -1.31 9.83 -2.97
N LYS A 49 -2.55 9.68 -3.41
CA LYS A 49 -3.43 10.80 -3.76
C LYS A 49 -4.75 10.64 -3.02
N GLN A 50 -5.13 11.68 -2.30
CA GLN A 50 -6.46 11.79 -1.72
C GLN A 50 -7.44 12.20 -2.81
N LEU A 51 -8.59 11.55 -2.83
CA LEU A 51 -9.68 11.86 -3.74
C LEU A 51 -10.84 12.48 -2.96
N PRO A 52 -11.49 13.50 -3.54
CA PRO A 52 -12.77 13.97 -3.01
C PRO A 52 -13.77 12.81 -3.00
N SER A 53 -14.65 12.84 -2.00
CA SER A 53 -15.73 11.84 -1.84
C SER A 53 -16.89 12.20 -2.75
#